data_AF-A0A8T0QD87-F1
#
_entry.id   AF-A0A8T0QD87-F1
#
_cell.length_a   1.000
_cell.length_b   1.000
_cell.length_c   1.000
_cell.angle_alpha   90.00
_cell.angle_beta   90.00
_cell.angle_gamma   90.00
#
_symmetry.space_group_name_H-M   'P 1'
#
loop_
_entity.id
_entity.type
_entity.pdbx_description
1 polymer ?
#
loop_
_entity_poly.entity_id
_entity_poly.type
_entity_poly.pdbx_seq_one_letter_code
_entity_poly.pdbx_strand_id
1 'polypeptide(L)'
;MSVFLLPNSLHNALERRIRQFWWGELAGKRKTHWIPWQKFSRARGEGGLGFRDLKLFNQALLGRQAWRLVDRPQSLCARVLRAKYYPTGNLFDTAFPANQSPTRKAIVHGLELVKKGVCWKIGSGENVRIWRDPWL
;
A
#
# COMPACT_ATOMS: atom_id res chain seq x y z
N MET A 1 -6.23 3.59 7.33
CA MET A 1 -5.18 3.75 6.29
C MET A 1 -4.10 2.67 6.33
N SER A 2 -3.63 2.19 7.50
CA SER A 2 -2.48 1.27 7.52
C SER A 2 -2.81 -0.22 7.53
N VAL A 3 -4.07 -0.60 7.83
CA VAL A 3 -4.48 -2.01 8.00
C VAL A 3 -5.56 -2.44 7.01
N PHE A 4 -6.33 -1.49 6.48
CA PHE A 4 -7.44 -1.75 5.57
C PHE A 4 -7.19 -1.11 4.21
N LEU A 5 -7.59 -1.82 3.16
CA LEU A 5 -7.73 -1.26 1.83
C LEU A 5 -8.96 -0.38 1.82
N LEU A 6 -8.77 0.93 1.67
CA LEU A 6 -9.88 1.85 1.68
C LEU A 6 -10.48 2.00 0.27
N PRO A 7 -11.81 2.18 0.16
CA PRO A 7 -12.45 2.46 -1.12
C PRO A 7 -11.94 3.75 -1.75
N ASN A 8 -11.85 3.79 -3.08
CA ASN A 8 -11.47 5.00 -3.82
C ASN A 8 -12.44 6.17 -3.54
N SER A 9 -13.72 5.89 -3.30
CA SER A 9 -14.70 6.93 -2.92
C SER A 9 -14.31 7.64 -1.63
N LEU A 10 -13.79 6.91 -0.63
CA LEU A 10 -13.33 7.47 0.63
C LEU A 10 -12.04 8.29 0.44
N HIS A 11 -11.10 7.81 -0.36
CA HIS A 11 -9.91 8.60 -0.75
C HIS A 11 -10.31 9.94 -1.36
N ASN A 12 -11.21 9.90 -2.35
CA ASN A 12 -11.69 11.08 -3.05
C ASN A 12 -12.46 12.04 -2.12
N ALA A 13 -13.26 11.51 -1.18
CA ALA A 13 -13.99 12.32 -0.22
C ALA A 13 -13.06 13.05 0.76
N LEU A 14 -12.03 12.35 1.28
CA LEU A 14 -11.03 12.95 2.16
C LEU A 14 -10.20 14.00 1.41
N GLU A 15 -9.75 13.68 0.20
CA GLU A 15 -9.00 14.59 -0.65
C GLU A 15 -9.82 15.84 -0.99
N ARG A 16 -11.12 15.69 -1.26
CA ARG A 16 -12.03 16.82 -1.46
C ARG A 16 -12.10 17.73 -0.23
N ARG A 17 -12.20 17.17 0.99
CA ARG A 17 -12.21 17.98 2.22
C ARG A 17 -10.88 18.72 2.43
N ILE A 18 -9.75 18.07 2.16
CA ILE A 18 -8.43 18.72 2.23
C ILE A 18 -8.34 19.86 1.20
N ARG A 19 -8.77 19.61 -0.04
CA ARG A 19 -8.82 20.63 -1.10
C ARG A 19 -9.70 21.82 -0.71
N GLN A 20 -10.87 21.55 -0.11
CA GLN A 20 -11.77 22.59 0.38
C GLN A 20 -11.18 23.39 1.54
N PHE A 21 -10.39 22.77 2.41
CA PHE A 21 -9.70 23.51 3.46
C PHE A 21 -8.67 24.51 2.88
N TRP A 22 -7.94 24.12 1.83
CA TRP A 22 -6.88 24.95 1.23
C TRP A 22 -7.39 25.99 0.21
N TRP A 23 -8.29 25.58 -0.70
CA TRP A 23 -8.85 26.44 -1.77
C TRP A 23 -10.37 26.34 -1.89
N GLY A 24 -11.05 25.98 -0.81
CA GLY A 24 -12.50 26.03 -0.78
C GLY A 24 -13.02 27.44 -0.57
N GLU A 25 -14.27 27.46 -0.15
CA GLU A 25 -15.06 28.66 0.02
C GLU A 25 -14.77 29.32 1.36
N LEU A 26 -14.59 30.64 1.35
CA LEU A 26 -14.61 31.44 2.56
C LEU A 26 -15.76 32.44 2.41
N ALA A 27 -16.73 32.41 3.33
CA ALA A 27 -17.86 33.34 3.37
C ALA A 27 -18.68 33.45 2.06
N GLY A 28 -19.13 32.32 1.48
CA GLY A 28 -20.01 32.35 0.31
C GLY A 28 -19.30 32.45 -1.05
N LYS A 29 -17.98 32.73 -1.06
CA LYS A 29 -17.21 32.98 -2.29
C LYS A 29 -16.28 31.82 -2.62
N ARG A 30 -16.56 31.15 -3.74
CA ARG A 30 -15.72 30.10 -4.29
C ARG A 30 -14.39 30.70 -4.77
N LYS A 31 -13.28 30.26 -4.20
CA LYS A 31 -11.94 30.68 -4.64
C LYS A 31 -11.59 29.98 -5.97
N THR A 32 -10.90 30.68 -6.86
CA THR A 32 -10.43 30.12 -8.14
C THR A 32 -9.26 29.16 -7.90
N HIS A 33 -9.33 27.97 -8.48
CA HIS A 33 -8.27 26.96 -8.39
C HIS A 33 -7.22 27.24 -9.49
N TRP A 34 -6.19 28.03 -9.19
CA TRP A 34 -5.16 28.43 -10.16
C TRP A 34 -4.22 27.31 -10.58
N ILE A 35 -4.02 26.32 -9.71
CA ILE A 35 -3.07 25.22 -9.92
C ILE A 35 -3.81 23.90 -9.71
N PRO A 36 -3.65 22.92 -10.63
CA PRO A 36 -4.28 21.61 -10.48
C PRO A 36 -3.73 20.88 -9.24
N TRP A 37 -4.61 20.15 -8.55
CA TRP A 37 -4.25 19.46 -7.31
C TRP A 37 -3.09 18.46 -7.48
N GLN A 38 -2.98 17.82 -8.65
CA GLN A 38 -1.90 16.90 -8.96
C GLN A 38 -0.52 17.55 -8.85
N LYS A 39 -0.39 18.86 -9.12
CA LYS A 39 0.89 19.57 -8.91
C LYS A 39 1.21 19.75 -7.43
N PHE A 40 0.22 19.90 -6.57
CA PHE A 40 0.42 20.00 -5.12
C PHE A 40 0.86 18.68 -4.48
N SER A 41 0.34 17.57 -5.00
CA SER A 41 0.67 16.23 -4.51
C SER A 41 2.05 15.71 -4.94
N ARG A 42 2.77 16.43 -5.80
CA ARG A 42 4.15 16.07 -6.17
C ARG A 42 5.09 16.24 -4.98
N ALA A 43 6.20 15.52 -5.02
CA ALA A 43 7.27 15.69 -4.05
C ALA A 43 7.81 17.13 -4.10
N ARG A 44 8.33 17.64 -2.97
CA ARG A 44 8.92 18.99 -2.92
C ARG A 44 10.09 19.16 -3.89
N GLY A 45 10.90 18.11 -4.06
CA GLY A 45 12.00 18.09 -5.03
C GLY A 45 11.53 18.12 -6.50
N GLU A 46 10.27 17.80 -6.78
CA GLU A 46 9.67 17.80 -8.12
C GLU A 46 8.78 19.05 -8.34
N GLY A 47 8.93 20.08 -7.50
CA GLY A 47 8.16 21.32 -7.59
C GLY A 47 6.73 21.24 -7.02
N GLY A 48 6.41 20.22 -6.23
CA GLY A 48 5.15 20.14 -5.49
C GLY A 48 5.24 20.68 -4.06
N LEU A 49 4.11 20.68 -3.34
CA LEU A 49 4.08 21.08 -1.93
C LEU A 49 4.27 19.89 -0.96
N GLY A 50 4.33 18.65 -1.50
CA GLY A 50 4.50 17.43 -0.72
C GLY A 50 3.20 16.93 -0.08
N PHE A 51 2.04 17.31 -0.61
CA PHE A 51 0.78 16.64 -0.23
C PHE A 51 0.84 15.18 -0.64
N ARG A 52 0.35 14.28 0.22
CA ARG A 52 0.34 12.86 -0.10
C ARG A 52 -0.94 12.53 -0.88
N ASP A 53 -0.78 11.87 -2.01
CA ASP A 53 -1.88 11.13 -2.61
C ASP A 53 -2.32 10.04 -1.62
N LEU A 54 -3.56 10.14 -1.13
CA LEU A 54 -4.07 9.26 -0.08
C LEU A 54 -4.20 7.81 -0.54
N LYS A 55 -4.46 7.59 -1.84
CA LYS A 55 -4.57 6.26 -2.41
C LYS A 55 -3.20 5.59 -2.47
N LEU A 56 -2.20 6.30 -3.02
CA LEU A 56 -0.82 5.81 -3.04
C LEU A 56 -0.28 5.61 -1.63
N PHE A 57 -0.62 6.52 -0.70
CA PHE A 57 -0.21 6.42 0.69
C PHE A 57 -0.85 5.21 1.41
N ASN A 58 -2.14 4.93 1.17
CA ASN A 58 -2.78 3.71 1.68
C ASN A 58 -2.07 2.46 1.15
N GLN A 59 -1.81 2.40 -0.17
CA GLN A 59 -1.09 1.26 -0.76
C GLN A 59 0.31 1.08 -0.19
N ALA A 60 1.08 2.18 -0.01
CA ALA A 60 2.41 2.13 0.57
C ALA A 60 2.40 1.62 2.03
N LEU A 61 1.44 2.07 2.84
CA LEU A 61 1.30 1.58 4.21
C LEU A 61 0.92 0.09 4.26
N LEU A 62 0.04 -0.35 3.38
CA LEU A 62 -0.31 -1.77 3.25
C LEU A 62 0.89 -2.61 2.79
N GLY A 63 1.65 -2.11 1.82
CA GLY A 63 2.90 -2.74 1.38
C GLY A 63 3.91 -2.87 2.52
N ARG A 64 4.07 -1.84 3.35
CA ARG A 64 4.90 -1.89 4.56
C ARG A 64 4.45 -2.98 5.55
N GLN A 65 3.15 -3.16 5.74
CA GLN A 65 2.65 -4.23 6.61
C GLN A 65 2.86 -5.61 5.99
N ALA A 66 2.60 -5.78 4.70
CA ALA A 66 2.88 -7.02 3.99
C ALA A 66 4.36 -7.39 4.07
N TRP A 67 5.26 -6.42 3.87
CA TRP A 67 6.70 -6.61 4.01
C TRP A 67 7.10 -7.05 5.43
N ARG A 68 6.50 -6.48 6.48
CA ARG A 68 6.76 -6.90 7.86
C ARG A 68 6.43 -8.36 8.13
N LEU A 69 5.42 -8.92 7.45
CA LEU A 69 5.09 -10.35 7.58
C LEU A 69 6.17 -11.24 6.97
N VAL A 70 6.85 -10.75 5.93
CA VAL A 70 7.95 -11.43 5.25
C VAL A 70 9.25 -11.29 6.06
N ASP A 71 9.57 -10.06 6.47
CA ASP A 71 10.82 -9.70 7.15
C ASP A 71 10.87 -10.22 8.61
N ARG A 72 9.72 -10.30 9.29
CA ARG A 72 9.62 -10.76 10.69
C ARG A 72 8.59 -11.89 10.85
N PRO A 73 8.88 -13.09 10.30
CA PRO A 73 7.94 -14.22 10.31
C PRO A 73 7.67 -14.75 11.72
N GLN A 74 8.58 -14.53 12.67
CA GLN A 74 8.44 -14.98 14.06
C GLN A 74 7.62 -14.02 14.94
N SER A 75 7.25 -12.84 14.43
CA SER A 75 6.39 -11.93 15.17
C SER A 75 5.02 -12.58 15.45
N LEU A 76 4.41 -12.27 16.60
CA LEU A 76 3.08 -12.80 16.96
C LEU A 76 2.06 -12.52 15.85
N CYS A 77 2.08 -11.31 15.29
CA CYS A 77 1.23 -10.92 14.18
C CYS A 77 1.42 -11.83 12.95
N ALA A 78 2.67 -12.07 12.53
CA ALA A 78 2.96 -12.96 11.41
C ALA A 78 2.51 -14.40 11.67
N ARG A 79 2.76 -14.93 12.87
CA ARG A 79 2.35 -16.29 13.27
C ARG A 79 0.82 -16.46 13.25
N VAL A 80 0.08 -15.51 13.82
CA VAL A 80 -1.40 -15.54 13.84
C VAL A 80 -1.96 -15.42 12.42
N LEU A 81 -1.43 -14.50 11.60
CA LEU A 81 -1.90 -14.31 10.23
C LEU A 81 -1.53 -15.50 9.33
N ARG A 82 -0.37 -16.11 9.53
CA ARG A 82 0.04 -17.35 8.86
C ARG A 82 -0.91 -18.49 9.19
N ALA A 83 -1.14 -18.76 10.47
CA ALA A 83 -2.05 -19.82 10.91
C ALA A 83 -3.46 -19.64 10.33
N LYS A 84 -3.94 -18.39 10.24
CA LYS A 84 -5.28 -18.08 9.72
C LYS A 84 -5.39 -18.12 8.20
N TYR A 85 -4.41 -17.60 7.47
CA TYR A 85 -4.57 -17.31 6.03
C TYR A 85 -3.69 -18.16 5.10
N TYR A 86 -2.57 -18.68 5.58
CA TYR A 86 -1.63 -19.49 4.80
C TYR A 86 -0.88 -20.50 5.70
N PRO A 87 -1.57 -21.46 6.33
CA PRO A 87 -0.95 -22.35 7.32
C PRO A 87 0.14 -23.24 6.71
N THR A 88 -0.09 -23.76 5.49
CA THR A 88 0.80 -24.71 4.80
C THR A 88 1.64 -24.08 3.69
N GLY A 89 1.47 -22.79 3.42
CA GLY A 89 2.06 -22.11 2.26
C GLY A 89 2.96 -20.93 2.63
N ASN A 90 3.58 -20.36 1.60
CA ASN A 90 4.29 -19.08 1.69
C ASN A 90 3.35 -17.92 1.31
N LEU A 91 3.55 -16.75 1.92
CA LEU A 91 2.78 -15.55 1.62
C LEU A 91 2.88 -15.16 0.13
N PHE A 92 4.04 -15.34 -0.51
CA PHE A 92 4.25 -14.99 -1.92
C PHE A 92 3.57 -15.93 -2.91
N ASP A 93 3.45 -17.21 -2.59
CA ASP A 93 2.95 -18.24 -3.52
C ASP A 93 1.50 -18.62 -3.32
N THR A 94 0.86 -18.12 -2.26
CA THR A 94 -0.49 -18.52 -1.91
C THR A 94 -1.52 -17.86 -2.83
N ALA A 95 -2.29 -18.68 -3.53
CA ALA A 95 -3.50 -18.24 -4.21
C ALA A 95 -4.60 -18.03 -3.15
N PHE A 96 -5.12 -16.81 -3.05
CA PHE A 96 -6.17 -16.49 -2.08
C PHE A 96 -7.55 -16.59 -2.78
N PRO A 97 -8.54 -17.33 -2.24
CA PRO A 97 -9.88 -17.44 -2.80
C PRO A 97 -10.63 -16.09 -2.74
N ALA A 98 -11.71 -15.96 -3.50
CA ALA A 98 -12.41 -14.68 -3.71
C ALA A 98 -13.10 -14.09 -2.46
N ASN A 99 -13.57 -14.93 -1.52
CA ASN A 99 -14.20 -14.47 -0.28
C ASN A 99 -13.13 -14.15 0.78
N GLN A 100 -12.72 -12.89 0.85
CA GLN A 100 -11.61 -12.46 1.70
C GLN A 100 -12.07 -11.48 2.78
N SER A 101 -11.59 -11.68 4.01
CA SER A 101 -11.70 -10.69 5.07
C SER A 101 -11.03 -9.37 4.65
N PRO A 102 -11.48 -8.22 5.18
CA PRO A 102 -10.88 -6.92 4.85
C PRO A 102 -9.37 -6.88 5.12
N THR A 103 -8.91 -7.51 6.19
CA THR A 103 -7.48 -7.64 6.53
C THR A 103 -6.72 -8.44 5.48
N ARG A 104 -7.30 -9.54 4.98
CA ARG A 104 -6.68 -10.35 3.93
C ARG A 104 -6.56 -9.57 2.63
N LYS A 105 -7.62 -8.87 2.21
CA LYS A 105 -7.60 -7.98 1.03
C LYS A 105 -6.49 -6.93 1.13
N ALA A 106 -6.33 -6.32 2.32
CA ALA A 106 -5.26 -5.37 2.59
C ALA A 106 -3.85 -5.97 2.45
N ILE A 107 -3.63 -7.16 3.00
CA ILE A 107 -2.34 -7.86 2.91
C ILE A 107 -2.02 -8.20 1.45
N VAL A 108 -2.99 -8.76 0.70
CA VAL A 108 -2.82 -9.12 -0.71
C VAL A 108 -2.50 -7.89 -1.55
N HIS A 109 -3.26 -6.82 -1.40
CA HIS A 109 -3.02 -5.56 -2.12
C HIS A 109 -1.65 -4.93 -1.79
N GLY A 110 -1.21 -5.02 -0.52
CA GLY A 110 0.14 -4.61 -0.14
C GLY A 110 1.21 -5.51 -0.75
N LEU A 111 0.98 -6.82 -0.78
CA LEU A 111 1.91 -7.80 -1.31
C LEU A 111 2.12 -7.65 -2.82
N GLU A 112 1.09 -7.26 -3.58
CA GLU A 112 1.23 -6.94 -5.01
C GLU A 112 2.26 -5.83 -5.27
N LEU A 113 2.31 -4.81 -4.40
CA LEU A 113 3.33 -3.76 -4.47
C LEU A 113 4.71 -4.31 -4.11
N VAL A 114 4.80 -5.09 -3.04
CA VAL A 114 6.06 -5.68 -2.55
C VAL A 114 6.67 -6.61 -3.61
N LYS A 115 5.87 -7.47 -4.24
CA LYS A 115 6.30 -8.40 -5.31
C LYS A 115 6.97 -7.70 -6.49
N LYS A 116 6.63 -6.44 -6.76
CA LYS A 116 7.25 -5.66 -7.85
C LYS A 116 8.65 -5.16 -7.52
N GLY A 117 9.02 -5.08 -6.24
CA GLY A 117 10.29 -4.50 -5.80
C GLY A 117 11.21 -5.44 -5.00
N VAL A 118 10.74 -6.64 -4.66
CA VAL A 118 11.56 -7.63 -3.94
C VAL A 118 12.40 -8.41 -4.93
N CYS A 119 13.68 -8.58 -4.59
CA CYS A 119 14.64 -9.40 -5.31
C CYS A 119 15.40 -10.26 -4.30
N TRP A 120 15.66 -11.51 -4.66
CA TRP A 120 16.51 -12.39 -3.89
C TRP A 120 17.97 -12.01 -4.08
N LYS A 121 18.70 -11.93 -2.96
CA LYS A 121 20.16 -11.90 -2.97
C LYS A 121 20.66 -13.32 -2.77
N ILE A 122 21.41 -13.84 -3.73
CA ILE A 122 21.84 -15.25 -3.68
C ILE A 122 22.90 -15.46 -2.58
N GLY A 123 22.60 -16.41 -1.69
CA GLY A 123 23.55 -17.01 -0.75
C GLY A 123 23.82 -18.46 -1.13
N SER A 124 23.31 -19.43 -0.35
CA SER A 124 23.42 -20.87 -0.67
C SER A 124 22.52 -21.34 -1.83
N GLY A 125 21.48 -20.56 -2.16
CA GLY A 125 20.54 -20.88 -3.24
C GLY A 125 19.45 -21.90 -2.91
N GLU A 126 19.50 -22.57 -1.75
CA GLU A 126 18.56 -23.66 -1.38
C GLU A 126 17.08 -23.27 -1.40
N ASN A 127 16.78 -21.99 -1.14
CA ASN A 127 15.41 -21.47 -1.06
C ASN A 127 14.98 -20.66 -2.30
N VAL A 128 15.83 -20.54 -3.33
CA VAL A 128 15.57 -19.71 -4.51
C VAL A 128 15.11 -20.59 -5.66
N ARG A 129 13.93 -20.30 -6.24
CA ARG A 129 13.49 -20.95 -7.47
C ARG A 129 14.02 -20.18 -8.66
N ILE A 130 15.15 -20.63 -9.20
CA ILE A 130 15.94 -19.98 -10.27
C ILE A 130 15.06 -19.45 -11.42
N TRP A 131 14.03 -20.20 -11.83
CA TRP A 131 13.18 -19.84 -12.97
C TRP A 131 11.97 -18.96 -12.63
N ARG A 132 11.60 -18.82 -11.35
CA ARG A 132 10.35 -18.14 -10.93
C ARG A 132 10.59 -16.90 -10.10
N ASP A 133 11.64 -16.91 -9.29
CA ASP A 133 11.93 -15.83 -8.36
C ASP A 133 12.89 -14.82 -9.02
N PRO A 134 12.67 -13.50 -8.87
CA PRO A 134 13.65 -12.50 -9.32
C PRO A 134 14.87 -12.53 -8.39
N TRP A 135 16.06 -12.76 -8.94
CA TRP A 135 17.32 -12.83 -8.19
C TRP A 135 18.43 -12.03 -8.87
N LEU A 136 19.36 -11.51 -8.05
CA LEU A 136 20.60 -10.83 -8.42
C LEU A 136 21.77 -11.36 -7.59
#